data_AF-A0A9C9KSD7-F1
#
_entry.id   AF-A0A9C9KSD7-F1
#
_cell.length_a   1.000
_cell.length_b   1.000
_cell.length_c   1.000
_cell.angle_alpha   90.00
_cell.angle_beta   90.00
_cell.angle_gamma   90.00
#
_symmetry.space_group_name_H-M   'P 1'
#
loop_
_entity.id
_entity.type
_entity.pdbx_description
1 polymer ?
#
loop_
_entity_poly.entity_id
_entity_poly.type
_entity_poly.pdbx_seq_one_letter_code
_entity_poly.pdbx_strand_id
1 'polypeptide(L)'
;MLAHTQQNTDNLKNLNLPLERDGFMRNLIRELSGLLEDMVGLEETSGFISVVGQHIGTEINQLYRQEMNISKLNREQVSEVLTDLKRRINGSFVVEEQDDSKIVLVNKDCPFAEKVKGRTSLCMMTSNVFGVITADNLGYAKVELQETIARGDPGCRVVIHLNSDSKEAQAATGRDYYETE
;
A
#
# COMPACT_ATOMS: atom_id res chain seq x y z
N MET A 1 -48.16 25.30 -0.10
CA MET A 1 -47.27 24.13 0.02
C MET A 1 -46.11 24.12 -0.98
N LEU A 2 -46.11 24.94 -2.05
CA LEU A 2 -45.04 24.98 -3.06
C LEU A 2 -43.85 25.92 -2.74
N ALA A 3 -44.03 26.89 -1.84
CA ALA A 3 -42.96 27.85 -1.48
C ALA A 3 -41.90 27.29 -0.52
N HIS A 4 -42.25 26.30 0.31
CA HIS A 4 -41.30 25.64 1.24
C HIS A 4 -40.37 24.65 0.55
N THR A 5 -40.74 24.14 -0.63
CA THR A 5 -39.94 23.15 -1.36
C THR A 5 -38.76 23.80 -2.07
N GLN A 6 -38.91 25.04 -2.56
CA GLN A 6 -37.86 25.78 -3.28
C GLN A 6 -36.75 26.29 -2.34
N GLN A 7 -37.12 26.75 -1.13
CA GLN A 7 -36.16 27.19 -0.10
C GLN A 7 -35.28 26.04 0.43
N ASN A 8 -35.75 24.80 0.37
CA ASN A 8 -34.98 23.63 0.81
C ASN A 8 -33.94 23.16 -0.23
N THR A 9 -34.18 23.35 -1.53
CA THR A 9 -33.22 22.96 -2.58
C THR A 9 -32.01 23.90 -2.67
N ASP A 10 -32.17 25.20 -2.41
CA ASP A 10 -31.05 26.15 -2.40
C ASP A 10 -30.10 25.92 -1.20
N ASN A 11 -30.58 25.27 -0.15
CA ASN A 11 -29.78 24.91 1.03
C ASN A 11 -28.92 23.66 0.81
N LEU A 12 -29.26 22.78 -0.15
CA LEU A 12 -28.52 21.53 -0.41
C LEU A 12 -27.07 21.78 -0.86
N LYS A 13 -26.84 22.77 -1.72
CA LYS A 13 -25.50 23.05 -2.28
C LYS A 13 -24.54 23.68 -1.27
N ASN A 14 -25.07 24.25 -0.19
CA ASN A 14 -24.30 24.91 0.86
C ASN A 14 -24.10 24.01 2.09
N LEU A 15 -24.56 22.77 2.04
CA LEU A 15 -24.29 21.80 3.09
C LEU A 15 -22.79 21.53 3.17
N ASN A 16 -22.22 21.75 4.34
CA ASN A 16 -20.84 21.38 4.64
C ASN A 16 -20.76 19.87 4.89
N LEU A 17 -20.79 19.10 3.81
CA LEU A 17 -20.64 17.64 3.83
C LEU A 17 -19.17 17.28 3.60
N PRO A 18 -18.58 16.36 4.37
CA PRO A 18 -17.22 15.87 4.15
C PRO A 18 -17.17 14.86 2.98
N LEU A 19 -17.81 15.21 1.85
CA LEU A 19 -17.91 14.40 0.65
C LEU A 19 -17.04 15.00 -0.44
N GLU A 20 -15.82 14.48 -0.55
CA GLU A 20 -14.91 14.76 -1.64
C GLU A 20 -14.40 13.44 -2.24
N ARG A 21 -13.91 13.49 -3.48
CA ARG A 21 -13.60 12.30 -4.29
C ARG A 21 -12.64 11.34 -3.60
N ASP A 22 -11.52 11.83 -3.05
CA ASP A 22 -10.49 11.00 -2.43
C ASP A 22 -11.01 10.32 -1.16
N GLY A 23 -11.61 11.08 -0.24
CA GLY A 23 -12.25 10.57 0.97
C GLY A 23 -13.37 9.57 0.67
N PHE A 24 -14.17 9.81 -0.37
CA PHE A 24 -15.18 8.86 -0.84
C PHE A 24 -14.55 7.56 -1.33
N MET A 25 -13.53 7.63 -2.20
CA MET A 25 -12.86 6.43 -2.73
C MET A 25 -12.13 5.64 -1.63
N ARG A 26 -11.47 6.31 -0.69
CA ARG A 26 -10.84 5.66 0.47
C ARG A 26 -11.87 4.94 1.35
N ASN A 27 -13.04 5.55 1.56
CA ASN A 27 -14.15 4.89 2.27
C ASN A 27 -14.68 3.70 1.46
N LEU A 28 -14.88 3.84 0.15
CA LEU A 28 -15.36 2.75 -0.70
C LEU A 28 -14.43 1.53 -0.65
N ILE A 29 -13.12 1.73 -0.82
CA ILE A 29 -12.12 0.65 -0.78
C ILE A 29 -12.07 0.02 0.61
N ARG A 30 -12.16 0.82 1.68
CA ARG A 30 -12.23 0.33 3.06
C ARG A 30 -13.44 -0.59 3.26
N GLU A 31 -14.63 -0.18 2.83
CA GLU A 31 -15.85 -0.98 3.02
C GLU A 31 -15.83 -2.25 2.15
N LEU A 32 -15.35 -2.17 0.90
CA LEU A 32 -15.20 -3.36 0.05
C LEU A 32 -14.22 -4.38 0.66
N SER A 33 -13.06 -3.91 1.13
CA SER A 33 -12.06 -4.79 1.75
C SER A 33 -12.57 -5.36 3.07
N GLY A 34 -13.29 -4.55 3.84
CA GLY A 34 -13.89 -4.96 5.11
C GLY A 34 -14.98 -6.00 4.94
N LEU A 35 -15.92 -5.80 4.02
CA LEU A 35 -16.98 -6.76 3.74
C LEU A 35 -16.42 -8.08 3.20
N LEU A 36 -15.38 -8.01 2.36
CA LEU A 36 -14.71 -9.21 1.87
C LEU A 36 -14.08 -9.98 3.05
N GLU A 37 -13.33 -9.28 3.91
CA GLU A 37 -12.71 -9.86 5.12
C GLU A 37 -13.75 -10.48 6.07
N ASP A 38 -14.87 -9.78 6.30
CA ASP A 38 -15.94 -10.23 7.17
C ASP A 38 -16.68 -11.47 6.60
N MET A 39 -16.75 -11.62 5.27
CA MET A 39 -17.45 -12.74 4.61
C MET A 39 -16.58 -13.98 4.41
N VAL A 40 -15.33 -13.82 3.97
CA VAL A 40 -14.47 -14.94 3.58
C VAL A 40 -13.28 -15.15 4.50
N GLY A 41 -13.01 -14.23 5.43
CA GLY A 41 -11.83 -14.28 6.30
C GLY A 41 -10.64 -13.51 5.77
N LEU A 42 -9.65 -13.29 6.65
CA LEU A 42 -8.45 -12.50 6.34
C LEU A 42 -7.55 -13.19 5.32
N GLU A 43 -7.42 -14.51 5.36
CA GLU A 43 -6.52 -15.26 4.49
C GLU A 43 -6.97 -15.17 3.02
N GLU A 44 -8.24 -15.50 2.76
CA GLU A 44 -8.88 -15.46 1.46
C GLU A 44 -8.92 -14.02 0.91
N THR A 45 -9.26 -13.05 1.76
CA THR A 45 -9.21 -11.63 1.41
C THR A 45 -7.81 -11.19 1.02
N SER A 46 -6.80 -11.64 1.77
CA SER A 46 -5.40 -11.35 1.46
C SER A 46 -4.97 -11.96 0.14
N GLY A 47 -5.56 -13.08 -0.29
CA GLY A 47 -5.37 -13.66 -1.63
C GLY A 47 -5.96 -12.79 -2.74
N PHE A 48 -7.18 -12.29 -2.57
CA PHE A 48 -7.79 -11.36 -3.54
C PHE A 48 -7.01 -10.05 -3.65
N ILE A 49 -6.63 -9.46 -2.51
CA ILE A 49 -5.81 -8.24 -2.46
C ILE A 49 -4.41 -8.49 -3.05
N SER A 50 -3.89 -9.71 -3.01
CA SER A 50 -2.65 -10.07 -3.73
C SER A 50 -2.75 -9.89 -5.23
N VAL A 51 -3.84 -10.34 -5.86
CA VAL A 51 -4.01 -10.20 -7.31
C VAL A 51 -4.09 -8.73 -7.71
N VAL A 52 -4.88 -7.95 -6.97
CA VAL A 52 -4.98 -6.50 -7.21
C VAL A 52 -3.63 -5.81 -6.99
N GLY A 53 -2.93 -6.16 -5.92
CA GLY A 53 -1.61 -5.61 -5.60
C GLY A 53 -0.53 -5.97 -6.62
N GLN A 54 -0.61 -7.16 -7.23
CA GLN A 54 0.26 -7.57 -8.33
C GLN A 54 0.08 -6.66 -9.54
N HIS A 55 -1.16 -6.48 -10.01
CA HIS A 55 -1.43 -5.65 -11.18
C HIS A 55 -0.99 -4.19 -10.96
N ILE A 56 -1.35 -3.62 -9.80
CA ILE A 56 -0.95 -2.25 -9.44
C ILE A 56 0.57 -2.13 -9.32
N GLY A 57 1.22 -3.10 -8.67
CA GLY A 57 2.69 -3.12 -8.51
C GLY A 57 3.42 -3.16 -9.85
N THR A 58 3.00 -4.05 -10.75
CA THR A 58 3.56 -4.17 -12.10
C THR A 58 3.36 -2.91 -12.93
N GLU A 59 2.15 -2.33 -12.94
CA GLU A 59 1.86 -1.09 -13.68
C GLU A 59 2.73 0.07 -13.17
N ILE A 60 2.81 0.26 -11.86
CA ILE A 60 3.63 1.32 -11.26
C ILE A 60 5.12 1.10 -11.56
N ASN A 61 5.61 -0.13 -11.45
CA ASN A 61 7.00 -0.47 -11.77
C ASN A 61 7.33 -0.07 -13.22
N GLN A 62 6.43 -0.39 -14.16
CA GLN A 62 6.58 -0.04 -15.57
C GLN A 62 6.61 1.47 -15.77
N LEU A 63 5.74 2.23 -15.12
CA LEU A 63 5.73 3.70 -15.20
C LEU A 63 7.09 4.29 -14.79
N TYR A 64 7.63 3.90 -13.64
CA TYR A 64 8.94 4.40 -13.20
C TYR A 64 10.07 4.00 -14.14
N ARG A 65 10.13 2.74 -14.57
CA ARG A 65 11.16 2.24 -15.50
C ARG A 65 11.11 2.95 -16.86
N GLN A 66 9.91 3.22 -17.37
CA GLN A 66 9.71 3.95 -18.63
C GLN A 66 10.16 5.41 -18.52
N GLU A 67 9.70 6.13 -17.49
CA GLU A 67 10.06 7.54 -17.27
C GLU A 67 11.56 7.73 -16.98
N MET A 68 12.19 6.76 -16.31
CA MET A 68 13.64 6.75 -16.07
C MET A 68 14.45 6.18 -17.24
N ASN A 69 13.80 5.63 -18.27
CA ASN A 69 14.41 4.97 -19.43
C ASN A 69 15.44 3.89 -19.05
N ILE A 70 15.06 2.99 -18.13
CA ILE A 70 15.91 1.90 -17.64
C ILE A 70 15.16 0.56 -17.62
N SER A 71 15.89 -0.52 -17.86
CA SER A 71 15.31 -1.86 -17.92
C SER A 71 15.14 -2.50 -16.54
N LYS A 72 15.96 -2.16 -15.55
CA LYS A 72 15.82 -2.63 -14.16
C LYS A 72 16.31 -1.53 -13.23
N LEU A 73 15.67 -1.40 -12.08
CA LEU A 73 16.11 -0.56 -10.98
C LEU A 73 17.21 -1.28 -10.21
N ASN A 74 18.27 -0.57 -9.83
CA ASN A 74 19.17 -1.06 -8.79
C ASN A 74 18.52 -0.89 -7.40
N ARG A 75 19.15 -1.43 -6.35
CA ARG A 75 18.59 -1.39 -4.98
C ARG A 75 18.30 0.03 -4.47
N GLU A 76 19.22 0.96 -4.69
CA GLU A 76 19.07 2.35 -4.28
C GLU A 76 17.83 2.96 -4.95
N GLN A 77 17.71 2.79 -6.27
CA GLN A 77 16.57 3.25 -7.06
C GLN A 77 15.26 2.59 -6.63
N VAL A 78 15.26 1.29 -6.26
CA VAL A 78 14.07 0.64 -5.69
C VAL A 78 13.64 1.39 -4.43
N SER A 79 14.55 1.65 -3.48
CA SER A 79 14.23 2.35 -2.24
C SER A 79 13.66 3.76 -2.49
N GLU A 80 14.21 4.49 -3.46
CA GLU A 80 13.71 5.81 -3.89
C GLU A 80 12.32 5.73 -4.54
N VAL A 81 12.10 4.76 -5.42
CA VAL A 81 10.81 4.55 -6.09
C VAL A 81 9.72 4.19 -5.08
N LEU A 82 10.00 3.31 -4.12
CA LEU A 82 9.02 2.90 -3.11
C LEU A 82 8.60 4.08 -2.21
N THR A 83 9.56 4.91 -1.82
CA THR A 83 9.29 6.11 -1.00
C THR A 83 8.57 7.20 -1.80
N ASP A 84 9.00 7.48 -3.04
CA ASP A 84 8.36 8.46 -3.92
C ASP A 84 6.93 8.07 -4.30
N LEU A 85 6.70 6.78 -4.58
CA LEU A 85 5.37 6.24 -4.83
C LEU A 85 4.44 6.57 -3.66
N LYS A 86 4.85 6.28 -2.42
CA LYS A 86 4.00 6.53 -1.26
C LYS A 86 3.81 8.03 -1.02
N ARG A 87 4.84 8.84 -1.21
CA ARG A 87 4.74 10.31 -1.16
C ARG A 87 3.68 10.86 -2.12
N ARG A 88 3.60 10.34 -3.35
CA ARG A 88 2.59 10.74 -4.35
C ARG A 88 1.15 10.45 -3.94
N ILE A 89 0.94 9.48 -3.05
CA ILE A 89 -0.37 9.10 -2.54
C ILE A 89 -0.53 9.45 -1.04
N ASN A 90 0.12 10.53 -0.60
CA ASN A 90 -0.01 11.09 0.75
C ASN A 90 0.49 10.16 1.88
N GLY A 91 1.42 9.26 1.58
CA GLY A 91 2.25 8.58 2.58
C GLY A 91 3.56 9.31 2.85
N SER A 92 4.22 9.00 3.97
CA SER A 92 5.50 9.60 4.39
C SER A 92 6.59 8.56 4.61
N PHE A 93 6.63 7.52 3.77
CA PHE A 93 7.66 6.49 3.84
C PHE A 93 9.05 7.10 3.62
N VAL A 94 9.99 6.75 4.50
CA VAL A 94 11.42 7.07 4.39
C VAL A 94 12.26 5.82 4.63
N VAL A 95 13.48 5.81 4.11
CA VAL A 95 14.45 4.72 4.34
C VAL A 95 15.04 4.88 5.73
N GLU A 96 14.91 3.85 6.57
CA GLU A 96 15.56 3.77 7.88
C GLU A 96 16.96 3.16 7.75
N GLU A 97 17.09 2.05 7.02
CA GLU A 97 18.36 1.39 6.69
C GLU A 97 18.25 0.65 5.37
N GLN A 98 19.37 0.47 4.67
CA GLN A 98 19.47 -0.45 3.52
C GLN A 98 20.90 -0.98 3.39
N ASP A 99 21.02 -2.25 3.01
CA ASP A 99 22.30 -2.93 2.76
C ASP A 99 22.12 -4.02 1.67
N ASP A 100 23.09 -4.92 1.54
CA ASP A 100 23.02 -5.99 0.54
C ASP A 100 21.99 -7.09 0.85
N SER A 101 21.48 -7.19 2.09
CA SER A 101 20.48 -8.18 2.49
C SER A 101 19.07 -7.63 2.59
N LYS A 102 18.87 -6.33 2.85
CA LYS A 102 17.53 -5.76 3.10
C LYS A 102 17.38 -4.27 2.80
N ILE A 103 16.12 -3.84 2.69
CA ILE A 103 15.68 -2.44 2.72
C ILE A 103 14.67 -2.30 3.86
N VAL A 104 14.82 -1.30 4.72
CA VAL A 104 13.86 -1.00 5.78
C VAL A 104 13.27 0.38 5.59
N LEU A 105 11.94 0.43 5.62
CA LEU A 105 11.16 1.63 5.40
C LEU A 105 10.27 1.91 6.62
N VAL A 106 10.20 3.16 7.04
CA VAL A 106 9.32 3.62 8.13
C VAL A 106 8.37 4.69 7.63
N ASN A 107 7.16 4.73 8.19
CA ASN A 107 6.10 5.64 7.76
C ASN A 107 5.27 6.14 8.94
N LYS A 108 4.87 7.41 8.92
CA LYS A 108 3.97 8.00 9.95
C LYS A 108 2.59 8.34 9.39
N ASP A 109 2.49 8.58 8.09
CA ASP A 109 1.25 9.01 7.45
C ASP A 109 0.74 7.91 6.53
N CYS A 110 -0.40 7.31 6.85
CA CYS A 110 -1.00 6.32 5.95
C CYS A 110 -1.72 7.03 4.80
N PRO A 111 -1.60 6.59 3.53
CA PRO A 111 -2.45 7.05 2.43
C PRO A 111 -3.96 6.96 2.75
N PHE A 112 -4.35 5.94 3.52
CA PHE A 112 -5.73 5.74 3.96
C PHE A 112 -6.09 6.55 5.22
N ALA A 113 -5.16 7.33 5.77
CA ALA A 113 -5.30 8.07 7.02
C ALA A 113 -5.92 7.18 8.12
N GLU A 114 -6.89 7.71 8.86
CA GLU A 114 -7.61 7.01 9.93
C GLU A 114 -8.44 5.81 9.45
N LYS A 115 -8.72 5.70 8.14
CA LYS A 115 -9.59 4.64 7.59
C LYS A 115 -8.95 3.27 7.60
N VAL A 116 -7.62 3.21 7.75
CA VAL A 116 -6.84 1.97 7.78
C VAL A 116 -6.97 1.22 9.12
N LYS A 117 -7.38 1.89 10.20
CA LYS A 117 -7.47 1.29 11.53
C LYS A 117 -8.39 0.07 11.52
N GLY A 118 -7.87 -1.06 12.01
CA GLY A 118 -8.55 -2.35 12.03
C GLY A 118 -8.70 -3.03 10.67
N ARG A 119 -8.00 -2.58 9.62
CA ARG A 119 -8.08 -3.14 8.27
C ARG A 119 -6.70 -3.57 7.77
N THR A 120 -6.18 -4.66 8.35
CA THR A 120 -4.85 -5.21 8.00
C THR A 120 -4.76 -5.69 6.56
N SER A 121 -5.87 -6.11 5.96
CA SER A 121 -5.96 -6.42 4.52
C SER A 121 -5.51 -5.25 3.62
N LEU A 122 -5.73 -3.99 4.01
CA LEU A 122 -5.23 -2.82 3.26
C LEU A 122 -3.70 -2.68 3.34
N CYS A 123 -3.07 -3.13 4.44
CA CYS A 123 -1.61 -3.17 4.54
C CYS A 123 -1.02 -4.22 3.60
N MET A 124 -1.75 -5.31 3.31
CA MET A 124 -1.33 -6.31 2.32
C MET A 124 -1.19 -5.70 0.93
N MET A 125 -2.01 -4.72 0.56
CA MET A 125 -1.83 -3.97 -0.69
C MET A 125 -0.43 -3.34 -0.78
N THR A 126 0.03 -2.73 0.32
CA THR A 126 1.38 -2.13 0.36
C THR A 126 2.47 -3.20 0.29
N SER A 127 2.29 -4.31 1.02
CA SER A 127 3.20 -5.46 0.93
C SER A 127 3.34 -5.96 -0.51
N ASN A 128 2.22 -6.11 -1.22
CA ASN A 128 2.21 -6.61 -2.59
C ASN A 128 2.89 -5.63 -3.55
N VAL A 129 2.55 -4.35 -3.49
CA VAL A 129 3.17 -3.35 -4.37
C VAL A 129 4.68 -3.25 -4.12
N PHE A 130 5.12 -3.23 -2.86
CA PHE A 130 6.55 -3.18 -2.53
C PHE A 130 7.28 -4.45 -2.95
N GLY A 131 6.68 -5.61 -2.65
CA GLY A 131 7.24 -6.92 -2.98
C GLY A 131 7.40 -7.10 -4.48
N VAL A 132 6.39 -6.76 -5.27
CA VAL A 132 6.41 -6.87 -6.73
C VAL A 132 7.42 -5.94 -7.36
N ILE A 133 7.41 -4.65 -7.02
CA ILE A 133 8.40 -3.71 -7.56
C ILE A 133 9.82 -4.17 -7.21
N THR A 134 10.04 -4.65 -5.98
CA THR A 134 11.38 -5.09 -5.55
C THR A 134 11.80 -6.36 -6.27
N ALA A 135 10.97 -7.41 -6.25
CA ALA A 135 11.28 -8.70 -6.86
C ALA A 135 11.46 -8.58 -8.39
N ASP A 136 10.61 -7.80 -9.05
CA ASP A 136 10.74 -7.52 -10.49
C ASP A 136 12.06 -6.83 -10.83
N ASN A 137 12.75 -6.17 -9.90
CA ASN A 137 13.98 -5.45 -10.19
C ASN A 137 15.24 -6.16 -9.67
N LEU A 138 15.12 -6.84 -8.52
CA LEU A 138 16.24 -7.41 -7.78
C LEU A 138 16.19 -8.95 -7.71
N GLY A 139 15.20 -9.59 -8.35
CA GLY A 139 15.03 -11.03 -8.45
C GLY A 139 14.16 -11.64 -7.33
N TYR A 140 14.19 -11.06 -6.13
CA TYR A 140 13.46 -11.56 -4.98
C TYR A 140 13.11 -10.44 -3.99
N ALA A 141 12.00 -10.62 -3.29
CA ALA A 141 11.69 -9.85 -2.10
C ALA A 141 10.88 -10.68 -1.11
N LYS A 142 11.21 -10.61 0.17
CA LYS A 142 10.28 -10.98 1.25
C LYS A 142 9.89 -9.75 2.04
N VAL A 143 8.60 -9.43 2.04
CA VAL A 143 8.09 -8.25 2.73
C VAL A 143 7.51 -8.64 4.08
N GLU A 144 8.11 -8.10 5.13
CA GLU A 144 7.72 -8.28 6.52
C GLU A 144 7.16 -6.96 7.07
N LEU A 145 5.91 -6.99 7.53
CA LEU A 145 5.22 -5.84 8.11
C LEU A 145 5.34 -5.88 9.64
N GLN A 146 6.44 -5.38 10.18
CA GLN A 146 6.74 -5.43 11.62
C GLN A 146 5.83 -4.53 12.45
N GLU A 147 5.56 -3.31 11.97
CA GLU A 147 4.63 -2.37 12.60
C GLU A 147 3.66 -1.84 11.55
N THR A 148 2.40 -1.62 11.92
CA THR A 148 1.39 -1.01 11.04
C THR A 148 0.39 -0.15 11.82
N ILE A 149 0.10 1.04 11.29
CA ILE A 149 -0.97 1.92 11.79
C ILE A 149 -2.33 1.18 11.84
N ALA A 150 -2.55 0.22 10.92
CA ALA A 150 -3.76 -0.60 10.90
C ALA A 150 -3.96 -1.42 12.18
N ARG A 151 -2.87 -1.92 12.78
CA ARG A 151 -2.87 -2.65 14.07
C ARG A 151 -2.88 -1.73 15.29
N GLY A 152 -2.78 -0.41 15.10
CA GLY A 152 -2.73 0.58 16.17
C GLY A 152 -1.31 1.01 16.55
N ASP A 153 -0.29 0.57 15.82
CA ASP A 153 1.09 1.03 16.02
C ASP A 153 1.22 2.54 15.70
N PRO A 154 2.19 3.26 16.29
CA PRO A 154 2.38 4.71 16.06
C PRO A 154 2.84 5.07 14.64
N GLY A 155 3.23 4.05 13.86
CA GLY A 155 3.68 4.16 12.48
C GLY A 155 3.66 2.80 11.80
N CYS A 156 4.24 2.74 10.60
CA CYS A 156 4.56 1.47 9.96
C CYS A 156 6.08 1.28 9.93
N ARG A 157 6.53 0.04 10.10
CA ARG A 157 7.90 -0.41 9.84
C ARG A 157 7.84 -1.63 8.94
N VAL A 158 8.43 -1.52 7.76
CA VAL A 158 8.39 -2.53 6.71
C VAL A 158 9.81 -2.94 6.37
N VAL A 159 10.11 -4.22 6.49
CA VAL A 159 11.40 -4.81 6.11
C VAL A 159 11.21 -5.58 4.81
N ILE A 160 12.04 -5.30 3.82
CA ILE A 160 12.07 -5.99 2.54
C ILE A 160 13.40 -6.74 2.47
N HIS A 161 13.36 -8.06 2.70
CA HIS A 161 14.52 -8.91 2.61
C HIS A 161 14.80 -9.24 1.14
N LEU A 162 16.05 -9.11 0.71
CA LEU A 162 16.48 -9.23 -0.69
C LEU A 162 17.15 -10.57 -1.00
N ASN A 163 17.37 -11.42 0.00
CA ASN A 163 17.99 -12.74 -0.15
C ASN A 163 17.20 -13.82 0.59
N SER A 164 16.62 -14.76 -0.17
CA SER A 164 15.81 -15.89 0.35
C SER A 164 16.60 -16.85 1.23
N ASP A 165 17.92 -16.93 1.02
CA ASP A 165 18.81 -17.85 1.76
C ASP A 165 19.34 -17.23 3.06
N SER A 166 19.06 -15.95 3.30
CA SER A 166 19.46 -15.30 4.54
C SER A 166 18.66 -15.86 5.72
N LYS A 167 19.35 -16.05 6.86
CA LYS A 167 18.70 -16.51 8.11
C LYS A 167 17.59 -15.55 8.56
N GLU A 168 17.78 -14.26 8.31
CA GLU A 168 16.83 -13.20 8.63
C GLU A 168 15.54 -13.38 7.81
N ALA A 169 15.64 -13.54 6.48
CA ALA A 169 14.47 -13.78 5.63
C ALA A 169 13.74 -15.09 5.97
N GLN A 170 14.48 -16.15 6.31
CA GLN A 170 13.88 -17.44 6.69
C GLN A 170 13.12 -17.38 8.02
N ALA A 171 13.60 -16.56 8.97
CA ALA A 171 12.95 -16.37 10.26
C ALA A 171 11.79 -15.36 10.22
N ALA A 172 11.77 -14.47 9.24
CA ALA A 172 10.79 -13.40 9.12
C ALA A 172 9.39 -13.93 8.77
N THR A 173 8.38 -13.42 9.47
CA THR A 173 6.96 -13.65 9.13
C THR A 173 6.52 -12.63 8.08
N GLY A 174 6.83 -12.94 6.81
CA GLY A 174 6.56 -12.07 5.67
C GLY A 174 6.11 -12.84 4.44
N ARG A 175 5.71 -12.11 3.40
CA ARG A 175 5.32 -12.69 2.11
C ARG A 175 6.48 -12.67 1.12
N ASP A 176 6.66 -13.80 0.45
CA ASP A 176 7.66 -13.95 -0.61
C ASP A 176 7.09 -13.51 -1.96
N TYR A 177 7.94 -12.81 -2.71
CA TYR A 177 7.71 -12.33 -4.06
C TYR A 177 8.94 -12.70 -4.88
N TYR A 178 8.70 -13.19 -6.08
CA TYR A 178 9.73 -13.60 -7.02
C TYR A 178 9.52 -12.84 -8.31
N GLU A 179 10.60 -12.56 -9.02
CA GLU A 179 10.53 -12.00 -10.36
C GLU A 179 9.59 -12.85 -11.24
N THR A 180 8.59 -12.21 -11.83
CA THR A 180 7.72 -12.87 -12.81
C THR A 180 8.40 -12.83 -14.17
N GLU A 181 8.47 -13.99 -14.85
CA GLU A 181 8.99 -14.13 -16.22
C GLU A 181 8.25 -13.27 -17.26
#